data_AF-A0A3P8K579-F1
#
_entry.id   AF-A0A3P8K579-F1
#
_cell.length_a   1.000
_cell.length_b   1.000
_cell.length_c   1.000
_cell.angle_alpha   90.00
_cell.angle_beta   90.00
_cell.angle_gamma   90.00
#
_symmetry.space_group_name_H-M   'P 1'
#
loop_
_entity.id
_entity.type
_entity.pdbx_description
1 polymer ?
#
loop_
_entity_poly.entity_id
_entity_poly.type
_entity_poly.pdbx_seq_one_letter_code
_entity_poly.pdbx_strand_id
1 'polypeptide(L)'
;MLSNLHKTDRIVARSRALAQRNLWFCLHGVFSTSYLGHRTGFDRWMKQQKIRRVYQGRNVVAVSDAVGEDLVSQFAIRPAQLKTIYNPFDIAALRAGAELPGEQPAGDYIIHVGRFHPGKRHDRLIEAYAQSGIQAPLVLLGQGKPEQEQRLRQLAERLQVGDRVLFKGFHKKPAAVD
;
A
#
# COMPACT_ATOMS: atom_id res chain seq x y z
N MET A 1 -6.12 -18.03 17.64
CA MET A 1 -6.92 -16.77 17.65
C MET A 1 -6.14 -15.70 16.91
N LEU A 2 -6.79 -14.89 16.08
CA LEU A 2 -6.16 -13.85 15.27
C LEU A 2 -6.62 -12.47 15.73
N SER A 3 -5.67 -11.53 15.87
CA SER A 3 -5.96 -10.09 16.02
C SER A 3 -5.56 -9.38 14.73
N ASN A 4 -6.50 -8.68 14.11
CA ASN A 4 -6.36 -8.20 12.73
C ASN A 4 -6.18 -6.68 12.59
N LEU A 5 -6.07 -5.97 13.70
CA LEU A 5 -6.11 -4.50 13.72
C LEU A 5 -5.12 -3.99 14.76
N HIS A 6 -4.16 -3.17 14.35
CA HIS A 6 -3.14 -2.61 15.24
C HIS A 6 -3.71 -1.93 16.50
N LYS A 7 -4.88 -1.28 16.42
CA LYS A 7 -5.54 -0.69 17.60
C LYS A 7 -6.00 -1.76 18.59
N THR A 8 -6.55 -2.85 18.08
CA THR A 8 -7.01 -4.02 18.83
C THR A 8 -5.84 -4.80 19.42
N ASP A 9 -4.73 -4.89 18.68
CA ASP A 9 -3.52 -5.61 19.10
C ASP A 9 -3.02 -5.12 20.47
N ARG A 10 -3.09 -3.81 20.73
CA ARG A 10 -2.67 -3.22 22.02
C ARG A 10 -3.53 -3.68 23.20
N ILE A 11 -4.81 -3.93 22.97
CA ILE A 11 -5.77 -4.37 23.98
C ILE A 11 -5.58 -5.86 24.20
N VAL A 12 -5.58 -6.63 23.11
CA VAL A 12 -5.44 -8.09 23.14
C VAL A 12 -4.10 -8.50 23.75
N ALA A 13 -3.00 -7.82 23.39
CA ALA A 13 -1.67 -8.10 23.93
C ALA A 13 -1.56 -7.91 25.46
N ARG A 14 -2.42 -7.06 26.05
CA ARG A 14 -2.48 -6.78 27.50
C ARG A 14 -3.55 -7.58 28.24
N SER A 15 -4.41 -8.30 27.52
CA SER A 15 -5.49 -9.06 28.13
C SER A 15 -4.97 -10.32 28.83
N ARG A 16 -5.10 -10.38 30.16
CA ARG A 16 -4.71 -11.56 30.96
C ARG A 16 -5.55 -12.80 30.61
N ALA A 17 -6.83 -12.62 30.29
CA ALA A 17 -7.73 -13.70 29.89
C ALA A 17 -7.31 -14.38 28.57
N LEU A 18 -6.55 -13.68 27.73
CA LEU A 18 -6.08 -14.19 26.44
C LEU A 18 -4.60 -14.57 26.46
N ALA A 19 -3.90 -14.36 27.58
CA ALA A 19 -2.46 -14.57 27.69
C ALA A 19 -2.03 -16.03 27.47
N GLN A 20 -2.90 -16.99 27.82
CA GLN A 20 -2.64 -18.42 27.63
C GLN A 20 -3.18 -18.98 26.30
N ARG A 21 -3.78 -18.15 25.44
CA ARG A 21 -4.28 -18.60 24.14
C ARG A 21 -3.20 -18.46 23.06
N ASN A 22 -3.22 -19.35 22.07
CA ASN A 22 -2.36 -19.23 20.89
C ASN A 22 -2.82 -18.06 20.00
N LEU A 23 -2.27 -16.88 20.29
CA LEU A 23 -2.64 -15.61 19.68
C LEU A 23 -1.65 -15.21 18.58
N TRP A 24 -2.20 -14.88 17.42
CA TRP A 24 -1.47 -14.41 16.25
C TRP A 24 -1.88 -12.97 15.92
N PHE A 25 -0.91 -12.11 15.64
CA PHE A 25 -1.15 -10.74 15.23
C PHE A 25 -0.93 -10.59 13.73
N CYS A 26 -1.94 -10.13 13.01
CA CYS A 26 -1.90 -10.01 11.55
C CYS A 26 -1.54 -8.57 11.14
N LEU A 27 -0.47 -8.45 10.35
CA LEU A 27 0.06 -7.18 9.87
C LEU A 27 -0.28 -7.00 8.39
N HIS A 28 -1.07 -5.97 8.10
CA HIS A 28 -1.57 -5.65 6.76
C HIS A 28 -0.78 -4.57 6.01
N GLY A 29 0.32 -4.07 6.59
CA GLY A 29 1.09 -3.02 5.95
C GLY A 29 2.41 -2.72 6.64
N VAL A 30 3.23 -1.94 5.96
CA VAL A 30 4.56 -1.51 6.40
C VAL A 30 4.39 -0.49 7.54
N PHE A 31 4.82 -0.87 8.74
CA PHE A 31 4.64 -0.08 9.94
C PHE A 31 5.60 1.09 10.00
N SER A 32 6.82 0.94 9.49
CA SER A 32 7.79 2.04 9.49
C SER A 32 7.29 3.24 8.70
N THR A 33 6.73 3.00 7.51
CA THR A 33 6.15 4.05 6.67
C THR A 33 4.95 4.69 7.37
N SER A 34 4.08 3.87 7.97
CA SER A 34 2.83 4.33 8.58
C SER A 34 3.02 5.06 9.92
N TYR A 35 4.03 4.68 10.72
CA TYR A 35 4.19 5.15 12.10
C TYR A 35 5.48 5.92 12.37
N LEU A 36 6.53 5.71 11.59
CA LEU A 36 7.82 6.38 11.76
C LEU A 36 8.12 7.41 10.67
N GLY A 37 7.40 7.40 9.54
CA GLY A 37 7.71 8.22 8.36
C GLY A 37 7.79 9.74 8.60
N HIS A 38 7.07 10.26 9.59
CA HIS A 38 7.05 11.69 9.93
C HIS A 38 7.73 12.01 11.28
N ARG A 39 8.42 11.03 11.89
CA ARG A 39 8.96 11.16 13.26
C ARG A 39 10.47 11.13 13.26
N THR A 40 11.08 12.01 14.04
CA THR A 40 12.54 12.09 14.21
C THR A 40 12.93 11.99 15.69
N GLY A 41 14.20 11.67 15.94
CA GLY A 41 14.80 11.65 17.28
C GLY A 41 14.00 10.84 18.32
N PHE A 42 13.72 11.48 19.46
CA PHE A 42 13.10 10.83 20.62
C PHE A 42 11.66 10.35 20.35
N ASP A 43 10.84 11.09 19.60
CA ASP A 43 9.47 10.65 19.28
C ASP A 43 9.47 9.38 18.41
N ARG A 44 10.43 9.28 17.49
CA ARG A 44 10.65 8.07 16.70
C ARG A 44 11.01 6.88 17.61
N TRP A 45 11.99 7.07 18.50
CA TRP A 45 12.42 6.04 19.45
C TRP A 45 11.28 5.60 20.37
N MET A 46 10.54 6.53 20.96
CA MET A 46 9.38 6.23 21.81
C MET A 46 8.31 5.43 21.06
N LYS A 47 8.06 5.76 19.80
CA LYS A 47 7.10 5.04 18.97
C LYS A 47 7.58 3.62 18.64
N GLN A 48 8.87 3.47 18.33
CA GLN A 48 9.48 2.16 18.13
C GLN A 48 9.34 1.28 19.38
N GLN A 49 9.67 1.81 20.57
CA GLN A 49 9.52 1.06 21.82
C GLN A 49 8.07 0.66 22.10
N LYS A 50 7.10 1.54 21.81
CA LYS A 50 5.68 1.21 21.98
C LYS A 50 5.24 0.05 21.08
N ILE A 51 5.66 0.03 19.82
CA ILE A 51 5.36 -1.05 18.88
C ILE A 51 6.09 -2.32 19.29
N ARG A 52 7.36 -2.23 19.65
CA ARG A 52 8.16 -3.35 20.16
C ARG A 52 7.50 -4.03 21.35
N ARG A 53 6.97 -3.29 22.33
CA ARG A 53 6.24 -3.89 23.47
C ARG A 53 5.00 -4.69 23.09
N VAL A 54 4.40 -4.45 21.93
CA VAL A 54 3.21 -5.18 21.48
C VAL A 54 3.60 -6.48 20.80
N TYR A 55 4.61 -6.46 19.91
CA TYR A 55 4.91 -7.59 19.02
C TYR A 55 6.15 -8.40 19.41
N GLN A 56 7.00 -7.91 20.33
CA GLN A 56 8.16 -8.65 20.81
C GLN A 56 7.77 -10.00 21.40
N GLY A 57 8.39 -11.07 20.92
CA GLY A 57 8.12 -12.44 21.37
C GLY A 57 6.71 -12.94 21.08
N ARG A 58 5.97 -12.31 20.15
CA ARG A 58 4.63 -12.75 19.74
C ARG A 58 4.66 -13.53 18.43
N ASN A 59 3.60 -14.28 18.18
CA ASN A 59 3.37 -14.92 16.89
C ASN A 59 2.74 -13.88 15.94
N VAL A 60 3.35 -13.69 14.78
CA VAL A 60 2.99 -12.67 13.81
C VAL A 60 2.72 -13.30 12.45
N VAL A 61 1.61 -12.91 11.84
CA VAL A 61 1.33 -13.16 10.43
C VAL A 61 1.53 -11.84 9.67
N ALA A 62 2.29 -11.86 8.59
CA ALA A 62 2.43 -10.74 7.67
C ALA A 62 1.78 -11.06 6.32
N VAL A 63 1.23 -10.05 5.64
CA VAL A 63 0.64 -10.21 4.29
C VAL A 63 1.67 -10.28 3.17
N SER A 64 2.95 -10.08 3.49
CA SER A 64 4.10 -10.24 2.60
C SER A 64 5.38 -10.32 3.44
N ASP A 65 6.44 -10.89 2.87
CA ASP A 65 7.74 -10.98 3.54
C ASP A 65 8.29 -9.59 3.88
N ALA A 66 8.15 -8.62 2.96
CA ALA A 66 8.58 -7.24 3.19
C ALA A 66 7.90 -6.58 4.41
N VAL A 67 6.63 -6.92 4.69
CA VAL A 67 5.93 -6.42 5.90
C VAL A 67 6.50 -7.06 7.16
N GLY A 68 6.85 -8.35 7.12
CA GLY A 68 7.51 -9.04 8.22
C GLY A 68 8.92 -8.51 8.49
N GLU A 69 9.70 -8.32 7.44
CA GLU A 69 11.06 -7.76 7.49
C GLU A 69 11.09 -6.32 7.99
N ASP A 70 10.11 -5.50 7.61
CA ASP A 70 9.94 -4.14 8.14
C ASP A 70 9.82 -4.14 9.67
N LEU A 71 9.03 -5.07 10.21
CA LEU A 71 8.85 -5.22 11.65
C LEU A 71 10.17 -5.58 12.35
N VAL A 72 10.93 -6.51 11.79
CA VAL A 72 12.19 -6.98 12.38
C VAL A 72 13.26 -5.89 12.28
N SER A 73 13.45 -5.30 11.11
CA SER A 73 14.54 -4.36 10.81
C SER A 73 14.30 -2.97 11.39
N GLN A 74 13.11 -2.38 11.19
CA GLN A 74 12.85 -0.98 11.54
C GLN A 74 12.45 -0.78 13.01
N PHE A 75 12.03 -1.85 13.68
CA PHE A 75 11.61 -1.82 15.09
C PHE A 75 12.48 -2.69 16.00
N ALA A 76 13.49 -3.38 15.45
CA ALA A 76 14.36 -4.30 16.17
C ALA A 76 13.55 -5.33 17.00
N ILE A 77 12.52 -5.90 16.38
CA ILE A 77 11.59 -6.84 17.02
C ILE A 77 12.03 -8.26 16.69
N ARG A 78 12.05 -9.12 17.70
CA ARG A 78 12.21 -10.57 17.52
C ARG A 78 10.87 -11.25 17.81
N PRO A 79 10.07 -11.59 16.79
CA PRO A 79 8.83 -12.34 16.99
C PRO A 79 9.16 -13.77 17.45
N ALA A 80 8.25 -14.40 18.19
CA ALA A 80 8.39 -15.83 18.54
C ALA A 80 8.18 -16.71 17.31
N GLN A 81 7.24 -16.31 16.45
CA GLN A 81 7.05 -16.87 15.12
C GLN A 81 6.69 -15.75 14.16
N LEU A 82 7.26 -15.79 12.96
CA LEU A 82 6.89 -14.92 11.85
C LEU A 82 6.50 -15.82 10.68
N LYS A 83 5.27 -15.65 10.20
CA LYS A 83 4.73 -16.38 9.04
C LYS A 83 4.17 -15.39 8.04
N THR A 84 4.35 -15.67 6.76
CA THR A 84 3.77 -14.88 5.69
C THR A 84 2.58 -15.63 5.11
N ILE A 85 1.44 -14.95 5.03
CA ILE A 85 0.25 -15.42 4.32
C ILE A 85 -0.12 -14.33 3.34
N TYR A 86 0.22 -14.55 2.07
CA TYR A 86 -0.11 -13.62 0.99
C TYR A 86 -1.62 -13.48 0.84
N ASN A 87 -2.09 -12.26 0.61
CA ASN A 87 -3.50 -12.03 0.34
C ASN A 87 -3.91 -12.79 -0.93
N PRO A 88 -4.93 -13.65 -0.86
CA PRO A 88 -5.36 -14.42 -2.02
C PRO A 88 -6.04 -13.51 -3.06
N PHE A 89 -5.95 -13.93 -4.32
CA PHE A 89 -6.72 -13.35 -5.41
C PHE A 89 -7.69 -14.40 -5.94
N ASP A 90 -8.95 -14.00 -6.18
CA ASP A 90 -9.90 -14.85 -6.90
C ASP A 90 -9.66 -14.71 -8.40
N ILE A 91 -8.74 -15.52 -8.92
CA ILE A 91 -8.34 -15.47 -10.33
C ILE A 91 -9.50 -15.80 -11.26
N ALA A 92 -10.41 -16.70 -10.84
CA ALA A 92 -11.55 -17.07 -11.65
C ALA A 92 -12.54 -15.90 -11.80
N ALA A 93 -12.89 -15.26 -10.68
CA ALA A 93 -13.75 -14.07 -10.71
C ALA A 93 -13.11 -12.90 -11.47
N LEU A 94 -11.79 -12.71 -11.35
CA LEU A 94 -11.06 -11.68 -12.09
C LEU A 94 -11.09 -11.91 -13.61
N ARG A 95 -10.90 -13.15 -14.06
CA ARG A 95 -10.97 -13.49 -15.49
C ARG A 95 -12.39 -13.31 -16.04
N ALA A 96 -13.40 -13.81 -15.34
CA ALA A 96 -14.80 -13.64 -15.75
C ALA A 96 -15.19 -12.15 -15.82
N GLY A 97 -14.68 -11.32 -14.90
CA GLY A 97 -14.90 -9.88 -14.92
C GLY A 97 -14.18 -9.14 -16.05
N ALA A 98 -13.07 -9.68 -16.57
CA ALA A 98 -12.30 -9.09 -17.66
C ALA A 98 -12.93 -9.31 -19.04
N GLU A 99 -13.75 -10.36 -19.21
CA GLU A 99 -14.48 -10.64 -20.45
C GLU A 99 -15.72 -9.76 -20.64
N LEU A 100 -16.13 -9.02 -19.60
CA LEU A 100 -17.24 -8.08 -19.70
C LEU A 100 -16.83 -6.87 -20.56
N PRO A 101 -17.74 -6.35 -21.42
CA PRO A 101 -17.47 -5.13 -22.17
C PRO A 101 -17.08 -3.98 -21.25
N GLY A 102 -15.99 -3.31 -21.59
CA GLY A 102 -15.47 -2.16 -20.86
C GLY A 102 -14.75 -1.21 -21.82
N GLU A 103 -14.71 0.07 -21.47
CA GLU A 103 -14.01 1.08 -22.26
C GLU A 103 -12.50 0.96 -22.03
N GLN A 104 -11.78 0.69 -23.11
CA GLN A 104 -10.33 0.62 -23.15
C GLN A 104 -9.80 1.75 -24.04
N PRO A 105 -8.72 2.45 -23.65
CA PRO A 105 -8.08 3.41 -24.54
C PRO A 105 -7.77 2.74 -25.88
N ALA A 106 -8.04 3.45 -26.99
CA ALA A 106 -7.72 2.93 -28.30
C ALA A 106 -6.20 2.81 -28.47
N GLY A 107 -5.74 1.64 -28.93
CA GLY A 107 -4.32 1.36 -29.16
C GLY A 107 -3.55 1.03 -27.87
N ASP A 108 -2.23 1.11 -27.96
CA ASP A 108 -1.35 0.82 -26.83
C ASP A 108 -1.42 1.90 -25.75
N TYR A 109 -1.41 1.49 -24.49
CA TYR A 109 -1.36 2.41 -23.35
C TYR A 109 -0.63 1.79 -22.16
N ILE A 110 -0.15 2.66 -21.26
CA ILE A 110 0.36 2.28 -19.96
C ILE A 110 -0.72 2.58 -18.93
N ILE A 111 -0.97 1.69 -17.98
CA ILE A 111 -1.91 1.94 -16.89
C ILE A 111 -1.25 1.75 -15.53
N HIS A 112 -1.56 2.67 -14.62
CA HIS A 112 -1.24 2.56 -13.20
C HIS A 112 -2.51 2.65 -12.37
N VAL A 113 -2.78 1.58 -11.61
CA VAL A 113 -3.96 1.48 -10.73
C VAL A 113 -3.55 1.70 -9.28
N GLY A 114 -3.98 2.81 -8.69
CA GLY A 114 -3.64 3.14 -7.31
C GLY A 114 -4.21 4.47 -6.83
N ARG A 115 -4.57 4.53 -5.54
CA ARG A 115 -4.99 5.77 -4.88
C ARG A 115 -3.92 6.86 -5.04
N PHE A 116 -4.29 8.10 -5.35
CA PHE A 116 -3.36 9.24 -5.42
C PHE A 116 -2.86 9.60 -4.02
N HIS A 117 -1.80 8.89 -3.62
CA HIS A 117 -1.16 8.98 -2.34
C HIS A 117 0.37 8.98 -2.56
N PRO A 118 1.16 9.74 -1.77
CA PRO A 118 2.61 9.78 -1.92
C PRO A 118 3.25 8.38 -1.93
N GLY A 119 2.74 7.44 -1.14
CA GLY A 119 3.23 6.05 -1.11
C GLY A 119 3.08 5.27 -2.42
N LYS A 120 2.27 5.73 -3.39
CA LYS A 120 2.11 5.11 -4.72
C LYS A 120 3.08 5.64 -5.76
N ARG A 121 3.81 6.71 -5.44
CA ARG A 121 4.90 7.27 -6.27
C ARG A 121 4.52 7.61 -7.72
N HIS A 122 3.32 8.18 -7.91
CA HIS A 122 2.89 8.73 -9.19
C HIS A 122 3.84 9.81 -9.71
N ASP A 123 4.51 10.54 -8.80
CA ASP A 123 5.57 11.51 -9.12
C ASP A 123 6.66 10.86 -9.98
N ARG A 124 7.25 9.77 -9.49
CA ARG A 124 8.32 9.05 -10.17
C ARG A 124 7.85 8.41 -11.47
N LEU A 125 6.61 7.93 -11.50
CA LEU A 125 6.04 7.33 -12.70
C LEU A 125 5.94 8.36 -13.84
N ILE A 126 5.43 9.56 -13.56
CA ILE A 126 5.31 10.62 -14.57
C ILE A 126 6.69 11.09 -15.03
N GLU A 127 7.65 11.23 -14.10
CA GLU A 127 9.04 11.57 -14.44
C GLU A 127 9.69 10.53 -15.35
N ALA A 128 9.57 9.24 -15.01
CA ALA A 128 10.10 8.15 -15.81
C ALA A 128 9.40 8.05 -17.19
N TYR A 129 8.09 8.25 -17.22
CA TYR A 129 7.32 8.27 -18.46
C TYR A 129 7.81 9.38 -19.41
N ALA A 130 8.00 10.60 -18.90
CA ALA A 130 8.54 11.71 -19.68
C ALA A 130 9.95 11.41 -20.22
N GLN A 131 10.81 10.78 -19.41
CA GLN A 131 12.17 10.41 -19.81
C GLN A 131 12.23 9.23 -20.80
N SER A 132 11.22 8.36 -20.79
CA SER A 132 11.21 7.14 -21.60
C SER A 132 11.03 7.40 -23.10
N GLY A 133 10.47 8.55 -23.49
CA GLY A 133 10.10 8.84 -24.87
C GLY A 133 8.91 8.03 -25.41
N ILE A 134 8.24 7.24 -24.57
CA ILE A 134 7.05 6.47 -24.95
C ILE A 134 5.94 7.42 -25.40
N GLN A 135 5.30 7.07 -26.52
CA GLN A 135 4.21 7.86 -27.12
C GLN A 135 2.82 7.40 -26.68
N ALA A 136 2.69 6.14 -26.25
CA ALA A 136 1.45 5.56 -25.74
C ALA A 136 0.92 6.36 -24.53
N PRO A 137 -0.40 6.61 -24.40
CA PRO A 137 -0.97 7.32 -23.26
C PRO A 137 -0.67 6.63 -21.92
N LEU A 138 -0.47 7.44 -20.88
CA LEU A 138 -0.35 6.98 -19.50
C LEU A 138 -1.67 7.21 -18.76
N VAL A 139 -2.39 6.14 -18.45
CA VAL A 139 -3.63 6.13 -17.68
C VAL A 139 -3.35 5.98 -16.19
N LEU A 140 -3.78 6.97 -15.40
CA LEU A 140 -3.74 6.94 -13.94
C LEU A 140 -5.15 6.70 -13.40
N LEU A 141 -5.38 5.49 -12.88
CA LEU A 141 -6.67 5.06 -12.35
C LEU A 141 -6.63 5.00 -10.82
N GLY A 142 -7.37 5.90 -10.20
CA GLY A 142 -7.50 6.04 -8.76
C GLY A 142 -8.00 7.41 -8.36
N GLN A 143 -8.32 7.56 -7.07
CA GLN A 143 -8.68 8.83 -6.47
C GLN A 143 -7.73 9.16 -5.34
N GLY A 144 -7.65 10.41 -4.93
CA GLY A 144 -6.97 10.80 -3.72
C GLY A 144 -7.41 12.18 -3.29
N LYS A 145 -6.58 12.85 -2.50
CA LYS A 145 -6.88 14.22 -2.13
C LYS A 145 -6.77 15.14 -3.36
N PRO A 146 -7.69 16.10 -3.57
CA PRO A 146 -7.65 16.99 -4.73
C PRO A 146 -6.30 17.68 -4.93
N GLU A 147 -5.64 18.08 -3.83
CA GLU A 147 -4.35 18.77 -3.89
C GLU A 147 -3.22 17.85 -4.40
N GLN A 148 -3.31 16.54 -4.13
CA GLN A 148 -2.33 15.57 -4.64
C GLN A 148 -2.52 15.36 -6.14
N GLU A 149 -3.75 15.23 -6.61
CA GLU A 149 -4.03 15.11 -8.04
C GLU A 149 -3.60 16.36 -8.80
N GLN A 150 -3.93 17.54 -8.29
CA GLN A 150 -3.54 18.81 -8.89
C GLN A 150 -2.00 18.93 -9.02
N ARG A 151 -1.26 18.51 -7.99
CA ARG A 151 0.21 18.49 -8.03
C ARG A 151 0.74 17.55 -9.12
N LEU A 152 0.12 16.39 -9.31
CA LEU A 152 0.53 15.44 -10.35
C LEU A 152 0.20 15.96 -11.76
N ARG A 153 -0.94 16.63 -11.93
CA ARG A 153 -1.28 17.31 -13.19
C ARG A 153 -0.25 18.39 -13.53
N GLN A 154 0.06 19.26 -12.56
CA GLN A 154 1.11 20.28 -12.73
C GLN A 154 2.48 19.68 -13.07
N LEU A 155 2.82 18.53 -12.48
CA LEU A 155 4.05 17.81 -12.81
C LEU A 155 4.06 17.35 -14.28
N ALA A 156 2.96 16.76 -14.76
CA ALA A 156 2.83 16.31 -16.14
C ALA A 156 2.93 17.47 -17.14
N GLU A 157 2.27 18.60 -16.85
CA GLU A 157 2.37 19.83 -17.66
C GLU A 157 3.80 20.35 -17.73
N ARG A 158 4.47 20.46 -16.57
CA ARG A 158 5.86 20.92 -16.48
C ARG A 158 6.83 20.02 -17.25
N LEU A 159 6.54 18.73 -17.33
CA LEU A 159 7.31 17.74 -18.08
C LEU A 159 6.87 17.62 -19.54
N GLN A 160 5.94 18.46 -20.01
CA GLN A 160 5.44 18.47 -21.39
C GLN A 160 4.83 17.14 -21.83
N VAL A 161 4.16 16.46 -20.90
CA VAL A 161 3.43 15.21 -21.15
C VAL A 161 1.97 15.26 -20.69
N GLY A 162 1.47 16.44 -20.31
CA GLY A 162 0.12 16.63 -19.77
C GLY A 162 -1.00 16.16 -20.70
N ASP A 163 -0.79 16.30 -22.00
CA ASP A 163 -1.68 15.84 -23.08
C ASP A 163 -1.80 14.31 -23.17
N ARG A 164 -0.79 13.58 -22.69
CA ARG A 164 -0.71 12.11 -22.76
C ARG A 164 -0.90 11.41 -21.42
N VAL A 165 -0.98 12.15 -20.31
CA VAL A 165 -1.27 11.60 -18.98
C VAL A 165 -2.75 11.76 -18.65
N LEU A 166 -3.49 10.65 -18.69
CA LEU A 166 -4.94 10.60 -18.50
C LEU A 166 -5.28 10.28 -17.04
N PHE A 167 -5.89 11.22 -16.33
CA PHE A 167 -6.37 11.04 -14.96
C PHE A 167 -7.84 10.66 -14.96
N LYS A 168 -8.15 9.40 -14.66
CA LYS A 168 -9.49 8.82 -14.87
C LYS A 168 -10.29 8.61 -13.57
N GLY A 169 -9.72 8.95 -12.42
CA GLY A 169 -10.42 8.75 -11.15
C GLY A 169 -10.52 7.26 -10.77
N PHE A 170 -11.31 6.94 -9.75
CA PHE A 170 -11.49 5.57 -9.26
C PHE A 170 -12.67 4.93 -9.97
N HIS A 171 -12.39 3.87 -10.73
CA HIS A 171 -13.41 2.98 -11.24
C HIS A 171 -13.46 1.72 -10.38
N LYS A 172 -14.66 1.25 -10.07
CA LYS A 172 -14.86 -0.05 -9.38
C LYS A 172 -14.33 -1.23 -10.21
N LYS A 173 -14.18 -1.04 -11.52
CA LYS A 173 -13.58 -2.01 -12.45
C LYS A 173 -12.42 -1.32 -13.18
N PRO A 174 -11.20 -1.89 -13.18
CA PRO A 174 -10.04 -1.30 -13.87
C PRO A 174 -10.18 -1.24 -15.40
N ALA A 175 -11.11 -2.01 -15.98
CA ALA A 175 -11.36 -2.10 -17.43
C ALA A 175 -12.37 -1.06 -17.96
N ALA A 176 -12.75 -0.07 -17.15
CA ALA A 176 -13.56 1.06 -17.59
C ALA A 176 -12.71 2.31 -17.43
N VAL A 177 -12.23 2.86 -18.54
CA VAL A 177 -11.37 4.02 -18.60
C VAL A 177 -11.91 4.98 -19.66
N ASP A 178 -12.94 5.77 -19.30
CA ASP A 178 -13.60 6.76 -20.17
C ASP A 178 -12.76 8.01 -20.37
#